data_AF-A0A2U3DS11-F1
#
_entry.id   AF-A0A2U3DS11-F1
#
_cell.length_a   1.000
_cell.length_b   1.000
_cell.length_c   1.000
_cell.angle_alpha   90.00
_cell.angle_beta   90.00
_cell.angle_gamma   90.00
#
_symmetry.space_group_name_H-M   'P 1'
#
loop_
_entity.id
_entity.type
_entity.pdbx_description
1 polymer ?
#
loop_
_entity_poly.entity_id
_entity_poly.type
_entity_poly.pdbx_seq_one_letter_code
_entity_poly.pdbx_strand_id
1 'polypeptide(L)'
;MRLGFTTLIASLASNTAAVAKDSRTFAVLRFTNKQLTIGRADPIVTPGRPSPHLHHVLGGSAFNFNVTGTDLARSKCSTANIKGDNSNYWFPSLFFKDPKTGKYEDVEIYYAQVYYFFEPTNDDIKAFPLGLNMVVGDANTRSPPAGGATGNLDPSRGPLNTVKWVCPRKSYVPPSWQADSDGTSGGMPNKHNKAEGVGFPDANCDEYASPLRADIHFPSCYNPDAGLTDFRNNMVYPSSAGNGKLDCPDGWIHLPHLLFEVYWNTPPFRDRWEPGRGRQPFVLSNGDATGYSLHGDFLSGWDEKLLQHIIDTCDAGTSGMDKCSGLTYGINHDNTCTIQSPVIETISGVMNALPGNNPPSGWFYGAPRAIDRPSE
;
A
#
# COMPACT_ATOMS: atom_id res chain seq x y z
N MET A 1 43.65 26.33 -56.20
CA MET A 1 43.19 26.66 -54.84
C MET A 1 41.67 26.74 -54.87
N ARG A 2 40.97 25.66 -54.53
CA ARG A 2 39.50 25.64 -54.37
C ARG A 2 39.24 25.16 -52.95
N LEU A 3 38.74 26.06 -52.10
CA LEU A 3 38.41 25.77 -50.69
C LEU A 3 37.18 24.85 -50.65
N GLY A 4 37.31 23.71 -50.00
CA GLY A 4 36.19 22.87 -49.61
C GLY A 4 35.50 23.45 -48.38
N PHE A 5 34.19 23.61 -48.45
CA PHE A 5 33.35 23.92 -47.28
C PHE A 5 32.98 22.60 -46.59
N THR A 6 33.59 22.33 -45.44
CA THR A 6 33.20 21.24 -44.55
C THR A 6 32.04 21.72 -43.69
N THR A 7 30.86 21.16 -43.88
CA THR A 7 29.68 21.43 -43.06
C THR A 7 29.85 20.75 -41.70
N LEU A 8 30.04 21.54 -40.64
CA LEU A 8 30.03 21.04 -39.26
C LEU A 8 28.58 20.85 -38.82
N ILE A 9 28.10 19.61 -38.75
CA ILE A 9 26.83 19.29 -38.09
C ILE A 9 27.14 19.20 -36.59
N ALA A 10 26.75 20.23 -35.84
CA ALA A 10 26.78 20.18 -34.39
C ALA A 10 25.65 19.28 -33.89
N SER A 11 25.98 18.08 -33.43
CA SER A 11 25.06 17.24 -32.66
C SER A 11 24.83 17.88 -31.31
N LEU A 12 23.68 18.54 -31.13
CA LEU A 12 23.18 18.95 -29.83
C LEU A 12 22.81 17.67 -29.05
N ALA A 13 23.69 17.25 -28.14
CA ALA A 13 23.33 16.30 -27.11
C ALA A 13 22.31 16.99 -26.20
N SER A 14 21.06 16.51 -26.23
CA SER A 14 20.00 16.92 -25.32
C SER A 14 20.35 16.43 -23.91
N ASN A 15 21.17 17.18 -23.18
CA ASN A 15 21.26 17.02 -21.73
C ASN A 15 19.94 17.53 -21.15
N THR A 16 18.97 16.64 -20.98
CA THR A 16 17.81 16.91 -20.11
C THR A 16 18.34 16.98 -18.70
N ALA A 17 18.70 18.20 -18.25
CA ALA A 17 18.96 18.43 -16.85
C ALA A 17 17.71 18.01 -16.06
N ALA A 18 17.88 17.18 -15.03
CA ALA A 18 16.80 16.81 -14.14
C ALA A 18 16.13 18.08 -13.61
N VAL A 19 14.80 18.15 -13.74
CA VAL A 19 14.04 19.32 -13.30
C VAL A 19 13.82 19.16 -11.80
N ALA A 20 14.65 19.83 -11.01
CA ALA A 20 14.51 19.83 -9.55
C ALA A 20 13.09 20.26 -9.16
N LYS A 21 12.49 19.51 -8.23
CA LYS A 21 11.18 19.81 -7.64
C LYS A 21 11.38 20.36 -6.23
N ASP A 22 11.00 21.62 -6.03
CA ASP A 22 11.27 22.32 -4.77
C ASP A 22 10.14 22.21 -3.73
N SER A 23 8.96 21.76 -4.14
CA SER A 23 7.82 21.55 -3.25
C SER A 23 7.06 20.27 -3.57
N ARG A 24 6.49 19.65 -2.53
CA ARG A 24 5.62 18.49 -2.69
C ARG A 24 4.37 18.90 -3.44
N THR A 25 4.01 18.12 -4.45
CA THR A 25 2.66 18.10 -5.01
C THR A 25 2.10 16.68 -4.87
N PHE A 26 0.78 16.53 -4.93
CA PHE A 26 0.18 15.20 -4.89
C PHE A 26 -1.21 15.15 -5.52
N ALA A 27 -1.66 13.93 -5.81
CA ALA A 27 -3.04 13.66 -6.18
C ALA A 27 -3.52 12.33 -5.58
N VAL A 28 -4.80 12.25 -5.27
CA VAL A 28 -5.42 11.04 -4.71
C VAL A 28 -6.13 10.26 -5.81
N LEU A 29 -5.65 9.05 -6.08
CA LEU A 29 -6.36 8.06 -6.88
C LEU A 29 -7.48 7.43 -6.04
N ARG A 30 -8.70 7.41 -6.58
CA ARG A 30 -9.86 6.77 -5.96
C ARG A 30 -10.31 5.57 -6.78
N PHE A 31 -11.10 4.72 -6.15
CA PHE A 31 -11.67 3.55 -6.81
C PHE A 31 -13.20 3.68 -6.92
N THR A 32 -13.74 3.15 -8.02
CA THR A 32 -15.18 3.17 -8.34
C THR A 32 -15.98 2.11 -7.57
N ASN A 33 -15.28 1.13 -7.00
CA ASN A 33 -15.84 0.03 -6.22
C ASN A 33 -14.94 -0.25 -4.99
N LYS A 34 -15.48 -0.92 -3.98
CA LYS A 34 -14.75 -1.31 -2.76
C LYS A 34 -13.66 -2.37 -3.04
N GLN A 35 -13.84 -3.21 -4.05
CA GLN A 35 -12.83 -4.18 -4.46
C GLN A 35 -13.07 -4.62 -5.90
N LEU A 36 -12.01 -5.09 -6.55
CA LEU A 36 -12.07 -5.90 -7.77
C LEU A 36 -12.41 -7.36 -7.40
N THR A 37 -11.70 -7.90 -6.41
CA THR A 37 -11.88 -9.26 -5.87
C THR A 37 -11.31 -9.33 -4.45
N ILE A 38 -11.69 -10.37 -3.72
CA ILE A 38 -11.06 -10.78 -2.46
C ILE A 38 -10.70 -12.25 -2.62
N GLY A 39 -9.43 -12.59 -2.44
CA GLY A 39 -8.96 -13.94 -2.72
C GLY A 39 -7.56 -14.20 -2.22
N ARG A 40 -7.19 -15.48 -2.10
CA ARG A 40 -5.82 -15.91 -1.79
C ARG A 40 -5.00 -15.98 -3.08
N ALA A 41 -4.77 -14.84 -3.71
CA ALA A 41 -3.95 -14.73 -4.90
C ALA A 41 -2.96 -13.57 -4.72
N ASP A 42 -1.69 -13.86 -4.97
CA ASP A 42 -0.60 -12.91 -4.89
C ASP A 42 0.42 -13.28 -5.98
N PRO A 43 0.38 -12.60 -7.14
CA PRO A 43 1.26 -12.90 -8.27
C PRO A 43 2.71 -12.43 -8.07
N ILE A 44 3.01 -11.67 -7.02
CA ILE A 44 4.37 -11.20 -6.74
C ILE A 44 5.06 -12.18 -5.78
N VAL A 45 4.44 -12.47 -4.63
CA VAL A 45 5.07 -13.24 -3.56
C VAL A 45 4.84 -14.75 -3.72
N THR A 46 3.68 -15.16 -4.25
CA THR A 46 3.34 -16.58 -4.45
C THR A 46 2.78 -16.86 -5.84
N PRO A 47 3.55 -16.58 -6.91
CA PRO A 47 3.09 -16.78 -8.27
C PRO A 47 2.65 -18.22 -8.54
N GLY A 48 1.58 -18.38 -9.30
CA GLY A 48 1.07 -19.66 -9.79
C GLY A 48 0.35 -20.54 -8.77
N ARG A 49 0.18 -20.10 -7.52
CA ARG A 49 -0.50 -20.88 -6.47
C ARG A 49 -1.32 -19.99 -5.52
N PRO A 50 -2.24 -20.59 -4.75
CA PRO A 50 -2.93 -19.87 -3.70
C PRO A 50 -1.95 -19.22 -2.70
N SER A 51 -2.14 -17.93 -2.43
CA SER A 51 -1.42 -17.19 -1.38
C SER A 51 -1.67 -17.81 0.00
N PRO A 52 -0.73 -17.73 0.95
CA PRO A 52 -0.94 -18.19 2.33
C PRO A 52 -2.11 -17.50 3.02
N HIS A 53 -2.44 -16.26 2.65
CA HIS A 53 -3.52 -15.47 3.25
C HIS A 53 -4.33 -14.69 2.22
N LEU A 54 -5.44 -14.13 2.68
CA LEU A 54 -6.44 -13.46 1.86
C LEU A 54 -6.08 -11.98 1.65
N HIS A 55 -6.25 -11.47 0.44
CA HIS A 55 -6.06 -10.07 0.11
C HIS A 55 -7.35 -9.43 -0.42
N HIS A 56 -7.56 -8.15 -0.10
CA HIS A 56 -8.44 -7.28 -0.88
C HIS A 56 -7.63 -6.73 -2.05
N VAL A 57 -8.21 -6.78 -3.25
CA VAL A 57 -7.54 -6.39 -4.49
C VAL A 57 -8.35 -5.31 -5.19
N LEU A 58 -7.67 -4.28 -5.70
CA LEU A 58 -8.21 -3.19 -6.50
C LEU A 58 -7.47 -3.10 -7.83
N GLY A 59 -8.10 -2.45 -8.81
CA GLY A 59 -7.50 -2.09 -10.10
C GLY A 59 -7.92 -3.00 -11.26
N GLY A 60 -6.97 -3.36 -12.13
CA GLY A 60 -7.22 -4.04 -13.39
C GLY A 60 -7.71 -5.50 -13.28
N SER A 61 -8.72 -5.84 -14.07
CA SER A 61 -9.39 -7.16 -14.12
C SER A 61 -8.56 -8.34 -14.65
N ALA A 62 -7.33 -8.13 -15.13
CA ALA A 62 -6.45 -9.23 -15.50
C ALA A 62 -5.77 -9.92 -14.30
N PHE A 63 -5.98 -9.41 -13.07
CA PHE A 63 -5.43 -9.99 -11.84
C PHE A 63 -5.74 -11.49 -11.70
N ASN A 64 -4.70 -12.30 -11.47
CA ASN A 64 -4.79 -13.74 -11.24
C ASN A 64 -3.49 -14.24 -10.55
N PHE A 65 -3.31 -15.56 -10.37
CA PHE A 65 -2.09 -16.14 -9.79
C PHE A 65 -0.81 -15.83 -10.58
N ASN A 66 -0.93 -15.59 -11.88
CA ASN A 66 0.16 -15.16 -12.74
C ASN A 66 -0.36 -14.01 -13.56
N VAL A 67 0.30 -12.86 -13.47
CA VAL A 67 -0.06 -11.68 -14.25
C VAL A 67 1.20 -10.85 -14.49
N THR A 68 1.33 -10.34 -15.71
CA THR A 68 2.39 -9.41 -16.09
C THR A 68 1.81 -8.02 -16.30
N GLY A 69 2.67 -6.99 -16.39
CA GLY A 69 2.23 -5.65 -16.79
C GLY A 69 1.48 -5.65 -18.13
N THR A 70 1.91 -6.49 -19.09
CA THR A 70 1.22 -6.60 -20.39
C THR A 70 -0.17 -7.24 -20.30
N ASP A 71 -0.39 -8.12 -19.33
CA ASP A 71 -1.71 -8.67 -19.03
C ASP A 71 -2.60 -7.59 -18.40
N LEU A 72 -2.07 -6.84 -17.44
CA LEU A 72 -2.78 -5.71 -16.83
C LEU A 72 -3.19 -4.66 -17.85
N ALA A 73 -2.31 -4.28 -18.78
CA ALA A 73 -2.65 -3.35 -19.86
C ALA A 73 -3.82 -3.84 -20.73
N ARG A 74 -4.12 -5.14 -20.75
CA ARG A 74 -5.24 -5.77 -21.47
C ARG A 74 -6.46 -6.05 -20.59
N SER A 75 -6.49 -5.52 -19.36
CA SER A 75 -7.64 -5.62 -18.46
C SER A 75 -8.91 -5.13 -19.16
N LYS A 76 -10.01 -5.88 -19.03
CA LYS A 76 -11.30 -5.56 -19.66
C LYS A 76 -12.02 -4.39 -18.97
N CYS A 77 -11.78 -4.27 -17.67
CA CYS A 77 -12.20 -3.17 -16.80
C CYS A 77 -11.16 -2.97 -15.68
N SER A 78 -11.26 -1.85 -14.97
CA SER A 78 -10.46 -1.54 -13.77
C SER A 78 -11.37 -0.91 -12.72
N THR A 79 -11.06 -1.07 -11.43
CA THR A 79 -11.74 -0.28 -10.38
C THR A 79 -11.11 1.10 -10.17
N ALA A 80 -9.95 1.40 -10.74
CA ALA A 80 -9.33 2.73 -10.65
C ALA A 80 -10.19 3.77 -11.36
N ASN A 81 -10.35 4.97 -10.78
CA ASN A 81 -11.19 6.01 -11.37
C ASN A 81 -10.54 6.75 -12.55
N ILE A 82 -9.25 6.53 -12.82
CA ILE A 82 -8.55 7.10 -13.99
C ILE A 82 -8.46 6.04 -15.08
N LYS A 83 -9.04 6.31 -16.26
CA LYS A 83 -8.83 5.42 -17.41
C LYS A 83 -7.37 5.52 -17.84
N GLY A 84 -6.74 4.38 -18.05
CA GLY A 84 -5.28 4.28 -18.25
C GLY A 84 -4.54 3.77 -17.02
N ASP A 85 -5.21 3.62 -15.88
CA ASP A 85 -4.69 2.85 -14.75
C ASP A 85 -5.33 1.46 -14.70
N ASN A 86 -4.58 0.46 -15.16
CA ASN A 86 -4.94 -0.94 -14.99
C ASN A 86 -4.05 -1.65 -13.96
N SER A 87 -3.30 -0.91 -13.14
CA SER A 87 -2.45 -1.47 -12.09
C SER A 87 -3.26 -2.28 -11.10
N ASN A 88 -2.61 -3.17 -10.35
CA ASN A 88 -3.23 -3.81 -9.20
C ASN A 88 -2.63 -3.30 -7.90
N TYR A 89 -3.51 -3.10 -6.93
CA TYR A 89 -3.21 -2.63 -5.57
C TYR A 89 -3.85 -3.62 -4.60
N TRP A 90 -3.07 -4.28 -3.76
CA TRP A 90 -3.65 -5.23 -2.81
C TRP A 90 -2.97 -5.20 -1.44
N PHE A 91 -3.71 -5.65 -0.44
CA PHE A 91 -3.33 -5.65 0.96
C PHE A 91 -4.13 -6.72 1.72
N PRO A 92 -3.64 -7.22 2.87
CA PRO A 92 -4.31 -8.27 3.63
C PRO A 92 -5.72 -7.89 4.07
N SER A 93 -6.63 -8.85 4.01
CA SER A 93 -7.98 -8.71 4.56
C SER A 93 -7.97 -8.66 6.09
N LEU A 94 -8.87 -7.89 6.69
CA LEU A 94 -9.09 -7.82 8.13
C LEU A 94 -10.31 -8.65 8.53
N PHE A 95 -10.22 -9.32 9.69
CA PHE A 95 -11.30 -10.11 10.27
C PHE A 95 -11.54 -9.69 11.72
N PHE A 96 -12.80 -9.68 12.14
CA PHE A 96 -13.21 -9.60 13.53
C PHE A 96 -13.26 -11.00 14.13
N LYS A 97 -12.57 -11.22 15.24
CA LYS A 97 -12.68 -12.44 16.03
C LYS A 97 -13.55 -12.16 17.26
N ASP A 98 -14.73 -12.75 17.28
CA ASP A 98 -15.69 -12.55 18.36
C ASP A 98 -15.13 -13.08 19.69
N PRO A 99 -14.97 -12.25 20.73
CA PRO A 99 -14.42 -12.69 22.01
C PRO A 99 -15.34 -13.64 22.80
N LYS A 100 -16.65 -13.66 22.50
CA LYS A 100 -17.65 -14.53 23.14
C LYS A 100 -17.72 -15.90 22.49
N THR A 101 -17.72 -15.95 21.15
CA THR A 101 -17.91 -17.22 20.40
C THR A 101 -16.61 -17.80 19.88
N GLY A 102 -15.56 -16.99 19.77
CA GLY A 102 -14.29 -17.36 19.17
C GLY A 102 -14.28 -17.41 17.65
N LYS A 103 -15.43 -17.20 16.99
CA LYS A 103 -15.61 -17.24 15.53
C LYS A 103 -15.11 -15.98 14.84
N TYR A 104 -14.96 -16.05 13.53
CA TYR A 104 -14.47 -14.97 12.67
C TYR A 104 -15.57 -14.42 11.78
N GLU A 105 -15.54 -13.12 11.53
CA GLU A 105 -16.34 -12.42 10.52
C GLU A 105 -15.41 -11.50 9.72
N ASP A 106 -15.65 -11.39 8.42
CA ASP A 106 -14.91 -10.46 7.58
C ASP A 106 -15.23 -9.01 7.97
N VAL A 107 -14.22 -8.15 7.91
CA VAL A 107 -14.39 -6.71 8.02
C VAL A 107 -14.27 -6.15 6.63
N GLU A 108 -15.39 -5.70 6.05
CA GLU A 108 -15.35 -5.02 4.75
C GLU A 108 -14.53 -3.72 4.84
N ILE A 109 -13.91 -3.32 3.74
CA ILE A 109 -13.44 -1.94 3.64
C ILE A 109 -14.62 -0.98 3.48
N TYR A 110 -14.52 0.19 4.10
CA TYR A 110 -15.40 1.32 3.83
C TYR A 110 -15.03 1.95 2.48
N TYR A 111 -13.74 2.25 2.29
CA TYR A 111 -13.10 2.55 1.00
C TYR A 111 -11.58 2.39 1.14
N ALA A 112 -10.89 2.39 0.00
CA ALA A 112 -9.46 2.62 -0.07
C ALA A 112 -9.17 3.72 -1.08
N GLN A 113 -8.03 4.39 -0.93
CA GLN A 113 -7.50 5.34 -1.89
C GLN A 113 -5.97 5.29 -1.89
N VAL A 114 -5.37 5.71 -2.99
CA VAL A 114 -3.91 5.72 -3.14
C VAL A 114 -3.45 7.14 -3.40
N TYR A 115 -2.57 7.65 -2.55
CA TYR A 115 -1.93 8.93 -2.77
C TYR A 115 -0.71 8.73 -3.65
N TYR A 116 -0.57 9.58 -4.64
CA TYR A 116 0.63 9.71 -5.47
C TYR A 116 1.32 10.98 -5.03
N PHE A 117 2.38 10.85 -4.24
CA PHE A 117 3.22 11.97 -3.83
C PHE A 117 4.36 12.17 -4.81
N PHE A 118 4.56 13.42 -5.20
CA PHE A 118 5.70 13.87 -5.99
C PHE A 118 6.54 14.75 -5.06
N GLU A 119 7.45 14.10 -4.33
CA GLU A 119 8.25 14.70 -3.26
C GLU A 119 9.24 15.75 -3.80
N PRO A 120 9.67 16.73 -2.97
CA PRO A 120 10.79 17.58 -3.33
C PRO A 120 12.05 16.74 -3.55
N THR A 121 12.71 16.92 -4.68
CA THR A 121 13.87 16.13 -5.10
C THR A 121 14.73 16.91 -6.10
N ASN A 122 16.00 16.55 -6.24
CA ASN A 122 16.84 16.98 -7.35
C ASN A 122 16.76 16.03 -8.57
N ASP A 123 16.10 14.88 -8.41
CA ASP A 123 15.87 13.92 -9.47
C ASP A 123 14.69 14.32 -10.36
N ASP A 124 14.56 13.62 -11.49
CA ASP A 124 13.38 13.67 -12.35
C ASP A 124 12.46 12.49 -12.01
N ILE A 125 11.24 12.78 -11.56
CA ILE A 125 10.26 11.75 -11.19
C ILE A 125 9.63 11.16 -12.45
N LYS A 126 9.75 9.84 -12.60
CA LYS A 126 9.27 9.09 -13.77
C LYS A 126 8.03 8.26 -13.47
N ALA A 127 7.20 8.08 -14.50
CA ALA A 127 6.11 7.12 -14.45
C ALA A 127 6.61 5.71 -14.08
N PHE A 128 5.78 4.95 -13.36
CA PHE A 128 6.05 3.54 -13.10
C PHE A 128 6.20 2.79 -14.42
N PRO A 129 7.32 2.07 -14.66
CA PRO A 129 7.42 1.19 -15.81
C PRO A 129 6.29 0.15 -15.78
N LEU A 130 5.76 -0.20 -16.95
CA LEU A 130 4.73 -1.22 -17.06
C LEU A 130 5.22 -2.57 -16.50
N GLY A 131 4.53 -3.11 -15.51
CA GLY A 131 4.86 -4.39 -14.87
C GLY A 131 5.88 -4.31 -13.73
N LEU A 132 6.20 -3.12 -13.21
CA LEU A 132 6.97 -2.99 -11.98
C LEU A 132 6.22 -3.64 -10.80
N ASN A 133 6.89 -4.54 -10.09
CA ASN A 133 6.42 -5.19 -8.87
C ASN A 133 7.02 -4.47 -7.65
N MET A 134 6.17 -4.14 -6.68
CA MET A 134 6.58 -3.55 -5.41
C MET A 134 5.84 -4.23 -4.26
N VAL A 135 6.57 -4.53 -3.18
CA VAL A 135 6.00 -5.04 -1.91
C VAL A 135 6.61 -4.23 -0.77
N VAL A 136 5.79 -3.88 0.21
CA VAL A 136 6.24 -3.19 1.43
C VAL A 136 5.59 -3.82 2.66
N GLY A 137 6.35 -3.90 3.76
CA GLY A 137 5.95 -4.63 4.96
C GLY A 137 6.34 -6.11 4.86
N ASP A 138 6.05 -6.87 5.90
CA ASP A 138 6.35 -8.31 5.95
C ASP A 138 5.22 -9.06 6.65
N ALA A 139 4.58 -9.97 5.89
CA ALA A 139 3.50 -10.83 6.35
C ALA A 139 3.86 -11.68 7.59
N ASN A 140 5.14 -11.88 7.91
CA ASN A 140 5.58 -12.66 9.06
C ASN A 140 5.81 -11.84 10.33
N THR A 141 5.79 -10.51 10.24
CA THR A 141 6.12 -9.65 11.39
C THR A 141 5.08 -9.77 12.49
N ARG A 142 5.51 -10.01 13.73
CA ARG A 142 4.69 -9.98 14.96
C ARG A 142 5.30 -9.13 16.07
N SER A 143 6.41 -8.47 15.78
CA SER A 143 7.15 -7.62 16.70
C SER A 143 6.99 -6.15 16.33
N PRO A 144 7.06 -5.23 17.30
CA PRO A 144 7.03 -3.81 17.01
C PRO A 144 8.23 -3.37 16.16
N PRO A 145 8.08 -2.29 15.38
CA PRO A 145 9.19 -1.71 14.62
C PRO A 145 10.27 -1.15 15.56
N ALA A 146 11.54 -1.37 15.21
CA ALA A 146 12.68 -0.92 16.01
C ALA A 146 12.77 0.60 16.18
N GLY A 147 12.24 1.37 15.21
CA GLY A 147 12.16 2.84 15.27
C GLY A 147 11.05 3.39 16.15
N GLY A 148 10.26 2.53 16.82
CA GLY A 148 9.08 2.92 17.56
C GLY A 148 7.90 3.28 16.66
N ALA A 149 6.89 3.96 17.21
CA ALA A 149 5.62 4.22 16.52
C ALA A 149 5.61 5.45 15.59
N THR A 150 6.65 6.26 15.61
CA THR A 150 6.76 7.42 14.70
C THR A 150 7.12 6.93 13.31
N GLY A 151 6.38 7.35 12.29
CA GLY A 151 6.68 7.00 10.90
C GLY A 151 8.04 7.54 10.47
N ASN A 152 8.81 6.73 9.74
CA ASN A 152 10.07 7.13 9.15
C ASN A 152 10.23 6.48 7.77
N LEU A 153 10.37 7.34 6.74
CA LEU A 153 10.55 6.94 5.35
C LEU A 153 11.93 7.34 4.81
N ASP A 154 12.78 7.92 5.66
CA ASP A 154 14.13 8.34 5.31
C ASP A 154 15.13 7.43 6.07
N PRO A 155 15.80 6.49 5.38
CA PRO A 155 16.68 5.54 6.04
C PRO A 155 17.90 6.23 6.70
N SER A 156 18.22 7.47 6.32
CA SER A 156 19.28 8.26 6.98
C SER A 156 18.91 8.73 8.40
N ARG A 157 17.62 8.67 8.77
CA ARG A 157 17.10 9.11 10.08
C ARG A 157 16.90 7.96 11.08
N GLY A 158 17.29 6.75 10.72
CA GLY A 158 17.16 5.55 11.54
C GLY A 158 16.29 4.48 10.88
N PRO A 159 15.82 3.48 11.65
CA PRO A 159 15.00 2.40 11.12
C PRO A 159 13.75 2.91 10.41
N LEU A 160 13.44 2.31 9.27
CA LEU A 160 12.22 2.60 8.54
C LEU A 160 10.99 2.13 9.34
N ASN A 161 9.93 2.91 9.26
CA ASN A 161 8.62 2.57 9.80
C ASN A 161 7.56 3.08 8.82
N THR A 162 7.17 2.18 7.92
CA THR A 162 6.48 2.50 6.67
C THR A 162 5.00 2.11 6.70
N VAL A 163 4.60 1.39 7.74
CA VAL A 163 3.25 0.89 7.93
C VAL A 163 2.76 1.31 9.29
N LYS A 164 1.57 1.90 9.34
CA LYS A 164 0.96 2.36 10.60
C LYS A 164 -0.54 2.16 10.59
N TRP A 165 -1.10 2.16 11.79
CA TRP A 165 -2.52 2.16 12.02
C TRP A 165 -2.95 3.54 12.49
N VAL A 166 -4.08 4.01 11.98
CA VAL A 166 -4.71 5.25 12.40
C VAL A 166 -6.09 4.90 12.92
N CYS A 167 -6.40 5.40 14.10
CA CYS A 167 -7.69 5.22 14.76
C CYS A 167 -8.31 6.59 15.00
N PRO A 168 -8.95 7.19 13.98
CA PRO A 168 -9.61 8.47 14.13
C PRO A 168 -10.75 8.35 15.13
N ARG A 169 -10.79 9.29 16.08
CA ARG A 169 -11.78 9.30 17.17
C ARG A 169 -12.24 10.70 17.49
N LYS A 170 -13.48 10.81 17.98
CA LYS A 170 -14.06 12.05 18.49
C LYS A 170 -13.33 12.57 19.73
N SER A 171 -12.77 11.65 20.52
CA SER A 171 -11.96 11.93 21.70
C SER A 171 -10.83 10.90 21.83
N TYR A 172 -9.62 11.38 22.10
CA TYR A 172 -8.45 10.57 22.43
C TYR A 172 -8.26 10.40 23.95
N VAL A 173 -9.35 10.52 24.72
CA VAL A 173 -9.39 10.24 26.16
C VAL A 173 -10.48 9.19 26.43
N PRO A 174 -10.12 7.97 26.89
CA PRO A 174 -8.75 7.44 27.04
C PRO A 174 -8.03 7.31 25.68
N PRO A 175 -6.67 7.22 25.65
CA PRO A 175 -5.91 7.14 24.40
C PRO A 175 -6.23 5.87 23.60
N SER A 176 -6.02 5.93 22.28
CA SER A 176 -6.28 4.78 21.39
C SER A 176 -5.30 3.63 21.57
N TRP A 177 -4.07 3.93 21.97
CA TRP A 177 -3.05 2.98 22.37
C TRP A 177 -2.65 3.25 23.82
N GLN A 178 -2.21 2.22 24.54
CA GLN A 178 -1.70 2.41 25.90
C GLN A 178 -0.44 3.29 25.86
N ALA A 179 -0.41 4.33 26.70
CA ALA A 179 0.61 5.39 26.62
C ALA A 179 2.05 4.88 26.72
N ASP A 180 2.27 3.87 27.56
CA ASP A 180 3.59 3.31 27.86
C ASP A 180 3.82 1.94 27.20
N SER A 181 3.01 1.57 26.19
CA SER A 181 3.19 0.31 25.47
C SER A 181 4.51 0.29 24.71
N ASP A 182 5.25 -0.81 24.86
CA ASP A 182 6.47 -1.12 24.12
C ASP A 182 6.20 -1.98 22.86
N GLY A 183 4.93 -2.31 22.58
CA GLY A 183 4.54 -3.10 21.43
C GLY A 183 4.42 -4.61 21.65
N THR A 184 4.92 -5.11 22.78
CA THR A 184 5.05 -6.56 23.03
C THR A 184 3.75 -7.23 23.44
N SER A 185 2.82 -6.47 24.03
CA SER A 185 1.53 -6.96 24.55
C SER A 185 0.32 -6.14 24.10
N GLY A 186 0.55 -5.09 23.30
CA GLY A 186 -0.45 -4.24 22.67
C GLY A 186 0.24 -3.24 21.73
N GLY A 187 -0.50 -2.53 20.88
CA GLY A 187 0.11 -1.57 19.95
C GLY A 187 0.79 -0.39 20.67
N MET A 188 1.65 0.33 19.96
CA MET A 188 2.40 1.48 20.48
C MET A 188 1.84 2.81 19.96
N PRO A 189 1.69 3.84 20.81
CA PRO A 189 1.25 5.16 20.41
C PRO A 189 2.34 5.94 19.67
N ASN A 190 1.98 6.63 18.58
CA ASN A 190 2.81 7.70 18.05
C ASN A 190 2.79 8.89 19.03
N LYS A 191 3.98 9.33 19.47
CA LYS A 191 4.12 10.40 20.47
C LYS A 191 3.74 11.78 19.94
N HIS A 192 3.70 11.96 18.62
CA HIS A 192 3.42 13.23 17.95
C HIS A 192 2.01 13.31 17.37
N ASN A 193 1.33 12.17 17.20
CA ASN A 193 -0.05 12.12 16.70
C ASN A 193 -0.87 11.08 17.48
N LYS A 194 -1.83 11.55 18.28
CA LYS A 194 -2.68 10.70 19.13
C LYS A 194 -3.62 9.78 18.35
N ALA A 195 -3.84 10.07 17.07
CA ALA A 195 -4.64 9.25 16.17
C ALA A 195 -3.85 8.08 15.59
N GLU A 196 -2.52 8.08 15.69
CA GLU A 196 -1.64 7.13 15.00
C GLU A 196 -0.88 6.25 15.98
N GLY A 197 -0.54 5.06 15.50
CA GLY A 197 0.31 4.12 16.21
C GLY A 197 0.74 2.97 15.32
N VAL A 198 1.48 2.04 15.92
CA VAL A 198 1.89 0.79 15.27
C VAL A 198 1.33 -0.39 16.02
N GLY A 199 0.93 -1.40 15.27
CA GLY A 199 0.08 -2.46 15.79
C GLY A 199 -1.31 -1.93 16.15
N PHE A 200 -2.23 -2.85 16.34
CA PHE A 200 -3.63 -2.54 16.54
C PHE A 200 -3.89 -1.67 17.79
N PRO A 201 -4.80 -0.69 17.70
CA PRO A 201 -5.23 0.12 18.85
C PRO A 201 -6.10 -0.71 19.80
N ASP A 202 -6.24 -0.24 21.03
CA ASP A 202 -7.12 -0.78 22.07
C ASP A 202 -8.33 0.15 22.28
N ALA A 203 -8.88 0.66 21.17
CA ALA A 203 -10.00 1.59 21.15
C ALA A 203 -10.93 1.35 19.96
N ASN A 204 -12.20 1.71 20.13
CA ASN A 204 -13.10 1.87 18.99
C ASN A 204 -12.72 3.15 18.23
N CYS A 205 -12.47 3.04 16.93
CA CYS A 205 -12.29 4.18 16.02
C CYS A 205 -13.67 4.65 15.57
N ASP A 206 -14.11 5.79 16.10
CA ASP A 206 -15.51 6.22 16.10
C ASP A 206 -15.75 7.57 15.39
N GLU A 207 -14.73 8.07 14.68
CA GLU A 207 -14.89 9.23 13.82
C GLU A 207 -15.77 8.91 12.61
N TYR A 208 -16.55 9.90 12.17
CA TYR A 208 -17.44 9.73 11.03
C TYR A 208 -16.67 9.47 9.73
N ALA A 209 -17.08 8.44 8.99
CA ALA A 209 -16.51 8.04 7.70
C ALA A 209 -14.99 7.75 7.71
N SER A 210 -14.38 7.68 8.89
CA SER A 210 -12.95 7.45 9.10
C SER A 210 -12.74 6.40 10.19
N PRO A 211 -13.23 5.15 10.02
CA PRO A 211 -13.00 4.08 10.97
C PRO A 211 -11.52 3.63 10.95
N LEU A 212 -11.20 2.47 11.54
CA LEU A 212 -9.81 1.97 11.61
C LEU A 212 -9.14 2.02 10.24
N ARG A 213 -8.01 2.72 10.15
CA ARG A 213 -7.32 3.00 8.90
C ARG A 213 -5.91 2.43 8.91
N ALA A 214 -5.53 1.81 7.80
CA ALA A 214 -4.18 1.38 7.52
C ALA A 214 -3.51 2.37 6.56
N ASP A 215 -2.30 2.81 6.92
CA ASP A 215 -1.45 3.64 6.06
C ASP A 215 -0.20 2.82 5.71
N ILE A 216 0.02 2.60 4.42
CA ILE A 216 1.12 1.78 3.89
C ILE A 216 1.90 2.61 2.87
N HIS A 217 3.11 3.03 3.24
CA HIS A 217 3.98 3.88 2.42
C HIS A 217 4.98 3.06 1.63
N PHE A 218 4.99 3.16 0.31
CA PHE A 218 5.91 2.43 -0.55
C PHE A 218 7.25 3.17 -0.78
N PRO A 219 8.34 2.44 -1.05
CA PRO A 219 9.57 3.02 -1.58
C PRO A 219 9.35 3.69 -2.94
N SER A 220 10.21 4.64 -3.30
CA SER A 220 10.05 5.46 -4.51
C SER A 220 11.31 5.60 -5.37
N CYS A 221 12.33 4.76 -5.12
CA CYS A 221 13.51 4.66 -5.98
C CYS A 221 13.60 3.25 -6.56
N TYR A 222 13.60 3.15 -7.89
CA TYR A 222 13.68 1.88 -8.62
C TYR A 222 15.07 1.62 -9.19
N ASN A 223 15.59 0.42 -8.95
CA ASN A 223 16.83 -0.09 -9.52
C ASN A 223 16.56 -0.80 -10.85
N PRO A 224 16.90 -0.20 -12.00
CA PRO A 224 16.71 -0.85 -13.28
C PRO A 224 17.55 -2.13 -13.46
N ASP A 225 18.67 -2.28 -12.77
CA ASP A 225 19.57 -3.44 -12.90
C ASP A 225 18.98 -4.71 -12.25
N ALA A 226 18.18 -4.56 -11.20
CA ALA A 226 17.45 -5.68 -10.58
C ALA A 226 16.26 -6.13 -11.44
N GLY A 227 15.74 -5.24 -12.27
CA GLY A 227 14.59 -5.48 -13.13
C GLY A 227 13.25 -5.35 -12.43
N LEU A 228 12.19 -5.40 -13.23
CA LEU A 228 10.83 -5.04 -12.80
C LEU A 228 10.23 -5.98 -11.76
N THR A 229 10.61 -7.26 -11.77
CA THR A 229 9.94 -8.31 -10.99
C THR A 229 10.68 -8.71 -9.72
N ASP A 230 11.94 -8.31 -9.55
CA ASP A 230 12.72 -8.61 -8.35
C ASP A 230 12.37 -7.64 -7.20
N PHE A 231 11.14 -7.75 -6.71
CA PHE A 231 10.55 -6.86 -5.70
C PHE A 231 11.37 -6.73 -4.40
N ARG A 232 12.31 -7.65 -4.17
CA ARG A 232 13.17 -7.68 -2.97
C ARG A 232 14.37 -6.73 -3.09
N ASN A 233 14.84 -6.50 -4.31
CA ASN A 233 16.07 -5.75 -4.58
C ASN A 233 15.86 -4.55 -5.51
N ASN A 234 14.67 -4.43 -6.11
CA ASN A 234 14.40 -3.41 -7.12
C ASN A 234 13.94 -2.06 -6.54
N MET A 235 13.53 -1.98 -5.27
CA MET A 235 13.00 -0.75 -4.67
C MET A 235 13.70 -0.36 -3.36
N VAL A 236 13.96 0.93 -3.19
CA VAL A 236 14.41 1.53 -1.92
C VAL A 236 13.73 2.87 -1.65
N TYR A 237 13.75 3.30 -0.39
CA TYR A 237 13.32 4.65 -0.02
C TYR A 237 14.42 5.66 -0.36
N PRO A 238 14.06 6.86 -0.86
CA PRO A 238 15.02 7.93 -1.07
C PRO A 238 15.58 8.43 0.26
N SER A 239 16.75 9.07 0.23
CA SER A 239 17.42 9.60 1.41
C SER A 239 17.56 11.12 1.33
N SER A 240 17.77 11.78 2.48
CA SER A 240 17.90 13.24 2.49
C SER A 240 19.06 13.74 1.63
N ALA A 241 18.74 14.68 0.73
CA ALA A 241 19.70 15.42 -0.09
C ALA A 241 19.92 16.87 0.43
N GLY A 242 19.51 17.14 1.67
CA GLY A 242 19.48 18.49 2.23
C GLY A 242 18.32 19.35 1.72
N ASN A 243 18.11 20.51 2.32
CA ASN A 243 17.08 21.49 1.94
C ASN A 243 15.64 20.95 1.86
N GLY A 244 15.34 19.88 2.62
CA GLY A 244 14.03 19.24 2.61
C GLY A 244 13.77 18.31 1.42
N LYS A 245 14.77 18.04 0.59
CA LYS A 245 14.69 17.14 -0.56
C LYS A 245 15.11 15.72 -0.21
N LEU A 246 14.52 14.76 -0.92
CA LEU A 246 14.84 13.34 -0.86
C LEU A 246 15.27 12.89 -2.26
N ASP A 247 16.45 12.30 -2.39
CA ASP A 247 16.98 11.83 -3.67
C ASP A 247 17.23 10.32 -3.66
N CYS A 248 17.17 9.73 -4.84
CA CYS A 248 17.48 8.33 -5.07
C CYS A 248 18.99 8.09 -5.15
N PRO A 249 19.46 6.86 -4.89
CA PRO A 249 20.85 6.51 -5.13
C PRO A 249 21.22 6.68 -6.61
N ASP A 250 22.49 6.99 -6.89
CA ASP A 250 22.98 7.16 -8.26
C ASP A 250 22.63 5.95 -9.15
N GLY A 251 22.08 6.23 -10.34
CA GLY A 251 21.65 5.20 -11.30
C GLY A 251 20.25 4.63 -11.07
N TRP A 252 19.58 5.00 -9.97
CA TRP A 252 18.20 4.61 -9.69
C TRP A 252 17.23 5.64 -10.27
N ILE A 253 16.02 5.17 -10.60
CA ILE A 253 14.96 5.99 -11.18
C ILE A 253 14.02 6.43 -10.05
N HIS A 254 13.83 7.73 -9.89
CA HIS A 254 12.86 8.28 -8.95
C HIS A 254 11.45 8.09 -9.50
N LEU A 255 10.55 7.50 -8.70
CA LEU A 255 9.16 7.20 -9.02
C LEU A 255 8.21 7.91 -8.05
N PRO A 256 6.89 7.96 -8.31
CA PRO A 256 5.94 8.46 -7.33
C PRO A 256 6.02 7.68 -6.01
N HIS A 257 5.93 8.39 -4.89
CA HIS A 257 5.76 7.75 -3.59
C HIS A 257 4.28 7.42 -3.39
N LEU A 258 3.96 6.12 -3.30
CA LEU A 258 2.60 5.65 -3.03
C LEU A 258 2.33 5.58 -1.53
N LEU A 259 1.16 6.04 -1.12
CA LEU A 259 0.56 5.69 0.16
C LEU A 259 -0.79 5.03 -0.10
N PHE A 260 -0.94 3.78 0.33
CA PHE A 260 -2.26 3.16 0.40
C PHE A 260 -2.90 3.61 1.71
N GLU A 261 -4.08 4.20 1.59
CA GLU A 261 -4.92 4.58 2.71
C GLU A 261 -6.20 3.71 2.66
N VAL A 262 -6.31 2.76 3.59
CA VAL A 262 -7.38 1.76 3.60
C VAL A 262 -8.21 1.91 4.86
N TYR A 263 -9.50 2.18 4.73
CA TYR A 263 -10.44 2.30 5.85
C TYR A 263 -11.26 1.03 6.00
N TRP A 264 -11.18 0.39 7.16
CA TRP A 264 -11.94 -0.81 7.52
C TRP A 264 -13.25 -0.44 8.21
N ASN A 265 -14.37 -1.00 7.78
CA ASN A 265 -15.69 -0.76 8.37
C ASN A 265 -15.85 -1.49 9.73
N THR A 266 -15.11 -1.04 10.74
CA THR A 266 -15.15 -1.56 12.12
C THR A 266 -16.35 -1.13 12.99
N PRO A 267 -17.11 -0.03 12.71
CA PRO A 267 -18.24 0.39 13.55
C PRO A 267 -19.31 -0.69 13.84
N PRO A 268 -19.65 -1.62 12.91
CA PRO A 268 -20.59 -2.71 13.20
C PRO A 268 -20.18 -3.64 14.35
N PHE A 269 -18.90 -3.67 14.73
CA PHE A 269 -18.37 -4.58 15.75
C PHE A 269 -18.19 -3.92 17.13
N ARG A 270 -18.39 -2.60 17.24
CA ARG A 270 -18.00 -1.79 18.41
C ARG A 270 -18.59 -2.27 19.74
N ASP A 271 -19.82 -2.81 19.71
CA ASP A 271 -20.60 -3.23 20.88
C ASP A 271 -20.39 -4.72 21.23
N ARG A 272 -19.47 -5.40 20.53
CA ARG A 272 -19.20 -6.84 20.65
C ARG A 272 -17.88 -7.17 21.35
N TRP A 273 -17.14 -6.15 21.81
CA TRP A 273 -15.89 -6.29 22.57
C TRP A 273 -15.73 -5.12 23.56
N GLU A 274 -14.74 -5.23 24.45
CA GLU A 274 -14.45 -4.19 25.45
C GLU A 274 -13.10 -3.52 25.15
N PRO A 275 -13.08 -2.23 24.76
CA PRO A 275 -11.85 -1.47 24.62
C PRO A 275 -11.12 -1.20 25.95
N GLY A 276 -9.84 -0.89 25.88
CA GLY A 276 -9.01 -0.59 27.07
C GLY A 276 -8.62 -1.83 27.88
N ARG A 277 -8.70 -3.03 27.28
CA ARG A 277 -8.39 -4.32 27.92
C ARG A 277 -7.04 -4.90 27.47
N GLY A 278 -6.26 -4.13 26.72
CA GLY A 278 -5.00 -4.52 26.10
C GLY A 278 -5.17 -5.49 24.92
N ARG A 279 -6.38 -5.61 24.36
CA ARG A 279 -6.68 -6.61 23.32
C ARG A 279 -7.73 -6.05 22.34
N GLN A 280 -7.31 -5.86 21.09
CA GLN A 280 -8.23 -5.58 19.99
C GLN A 280 -8.78 -6.90 19.40
N PRO A 281 -10.05 -6.98 18.97
CA PRO A 281 -10.64 -8.20 18.40
C PRO A 281 -10.29 -8.43 16.93
N PHE A 282 -9.57 -7.53 16.28
CA PHE A 282 -9.26 -7.66 14.86
C PHE A 282 -7.96 -8.43 14.61
N VAL A 283 -7.96 -9.23 13.55
CA VAL A 283 -6.80 -10.01 13.08
C VAL A 283 -6.67 -9.85 11.56
N LEU A 284 -5.45 -9.76 11.06
CA LEU A 284 -5.21 -9.85 9.61
C LEU A 284 -5.38 -11.30 9.13
N SER A 285 -5.63 -11.46 7.84
CA SER A 285 -5.96 -12.74 7.20
C SER A 285 -4.89 -13.82 7.33
N ASN A 286 -3.64 -13.45 7.56
CA ASN A 286 -2.51 -14.34 7.88
C ASN A 286 -2.46 -14.76 9.37
N GLY A 287 -3.51 -14.45 10.12
CA GLY A 287 -3.63 -14.74 11.55
C GLY A 287 -2.87 -13.76 12.44
N ASP A 288 -2.42 -12.62 11.94
CA ASP A 288 -1.76 -11.62 12.78
C ASP A 288 -2.75 -10.86 13.66
N ALA A 289 -2.67 -11.09 14.97
CA ALA A 289 -3.44 -10.36 15.97
C ALA A 289 -2.73 -9.10 16.48
N THR A 290 -1.48 -8.83 16.09
CA THR A 290 -0.78 -7.60 16.46
C THR A 290 -1.00 -6.47 15.47
N GLY A 291 -1.24 -6.80 14.20
CA GLY A 291 -1.33 -5.83 13.10
C GLY A 291 0.03 -5.36 12.58
N TYR A 292 1.14 -5.96 13.01
CA TYR A 292 2.49 -5.58 12.56
C TYR A 292 2.87 -6.17 11.20
N SER A 293 2.16 -7.19 10.74
CA SER A 293 2.37 -7.82 9.43
C SER A 293 1.58 -7.20 8.28
N LEU A 294 0.95 -6.06 8.55
CA LEU A 294 0.30 -5.27 7.51
C LEU A 294 1.34 -4.95 6.42
N HIS A 295 0.94 -5.17 5.19
CA HIS A 295 1.75 -4.97 4.00
C HIS A 295 0.87 -4.51 2.85
N GLY A 296 1.50 -4.01 1.81
CA GLY A 296 0.85 -3.70 0.55
C GLY A 296 1.70 -4.17 -0.61
N ASP A 297 1.00 -4.47 -1.69
CA ASP A 297 1.58 -4.96 -2.92
C ASP A 297 1.04 -4.15 -4.09
N PHE A 298 1.91 -3.89 -5.06
CA PHE A 298 1.60 -3.10 -6.24
C PHE A 298 2.22 -3.73 -7.48
N LEU A 299 1.42 -3.86 -8.53
CA LEU A 299 1.88 -4.24 -9.87
C LEU A 299 1.43 -3.18 -10.87
N SER A 300 2.39 -2.50 -11.48
CA SER A 300 2.11 -1.41 -12.41
C SER A 300 1.41 -1.90 -13.68
N GLY A 301 0.25 -1.33 -13.96
CA GLY A 301 -0.53 -1.45 -15.19
C GLY A 301 -0.89 -0.09 -15.77
N TRP A 302 -0.15 0.96 -15.38
CA TRP A 302 -0.35 2.32 -15.85
C TRP A 302 0.04 2.48 -17.32
N ASP A 303 -0.71 3.30 -18.05
CA ASP A 303 -0.21 3.95 -19.25
C ASP A 303 0.87 4.96 -18.82
N GLU A 304 2.12 4.66 -19.19
CA GLU A 304 3.29 5.43 -18.76
C GLU A 304 3.23 6.90 -19.21
N LYS A 305 2.66 7.18 -20.39
CA LYS A 305 2.56 8.57 -20.89
C LYS A 305 1.54 9.37 -20.10
N LEU A 306 0.39 8.77 -19.81
CA LEU A 306 -0.62 9.40 -18.98
C LEU A 306 -0.09 9.64 -17.56
N LEU A 307 0.55 8.64 -16.95
CA LEU A 307 1.09 8.80 -15.61
C LEU A 307 2.19 9.87 -15.58
N GLN A 308 3.08 9.91 -16.58
CA GLN A 308 4.11 10.96 -16.67
C GLN A 308 3.46 12.34 -16.78
N HIS A 309 2.43 12.49 -17.61
CA HIS A 309 1.68 13.75 -17.70
C HIS A 309 1.09 14.18 -16.35
N ILE A 310 0.55 13.24 -15.56
CA ILE A 310 0.02 13.51 -14.22
C ILE A 310 1.14 13.95 -13.27
N ILE A 311 2.30 13.27 -13.30
CA ILE A 311 3.48 13.62 -12.49
C ILE A 311 3.93 15.06 -12.78
N ASP A 312 3.95 15.43 -14.06
CA ASP A 312 4.48 16.70 -14.53
C ASP A 312 3.54 17.87 -14.25
N THR A 313 2.22 17.62 -14.17
CA THR A 313 1.21 18.70 -14.25
C THR A 313 0.19 18.74 -13.13
N CYS A 314 0.06 17.70 -12.30
CA CYS A 314 -1.03 17.61 -11.33
C CYS A 314 -0.63 17.90 -9.88
N ASP A 315 -1.40 18.79 -9.25
CA ASP A 315 -1.39 19.05 -7.81
C ASP A 315 -2.83 19.20 -7.28
N ALA A 316 -3.68 18.23 -7.63
CA ALA A 316 -5.09 18.26 -7.24
C ALA A 316 -5.29 17.98 -5.73
N GLY A 317 -4.26 17.51 -5.04
CA GLY A 317 -4.30 17.17 -3.62
C GLY A 317 -5.48 16.24 -3.29
N THR A 318 -6.16 16.53 -2.19
CA THR A 318 -7.34 15.78 -1.74
C THR A 318 -8.57 15.99 -2.61
N SER A 319 -8.59 16.94 -3.55
CA SER A 319 -9.70 17.05 -4.51
C SER A 319 -9.76 15.83 -5.44
N GLY A 320 -8.61 15.19 -5.68
CA GLY A 320 -8.48 13.90 -6.37
C GLY A 320 -7.89 13.99 -7.76
N MET A 321 -7.29 12.88 -8.18
CA MET A 321 -6.64 12.74 -9.49
C MET A 321 -7.62 12.92 -10.66
N ASP A 322 -8.93 12.76 -10.43
CA ASP A 322 -9.98 13.02 -11.41
C ASP A 322 -10.14 14.52 -11.76
N LYS A 323 -9.47 15.41 -11.02
CA LYS A 323 -9.41 16.85 -11.28
C LYS A 323 -8.14 17.29 -12.01
N CYS A 324 -7.19 16.38 -12.25
CA CYS A 324 -6.01 16.69 -13.06
C CYS A 324 -6.44 17.04 -14.50
N SER A 325 -5.76 18.00 -15.12
CA SER A 325 -5.96 18.33 -16.53
C SER A 325 -5.28 17.28 -17.42
N GLY A 326 -5.72 17.15 -18.67
CA GLY A 326 -5.04 16.30 -19.67
C GLY A 326 -5.13 14.78 -19.44
N LEU A 327 -6.16 14.32 -18.72
CA LEU A 327 -6.46 12.89 -18.57
C LEU A 327 -6.91 12.28 -19.91
N THR A 328 -5.94 11.82 -20.70
CA THR A 328 -6.09 11.47 -22.13
C THR A 328 -7.22 10.47 -22.41
N TYR A 329 -7.44 9.51 -21.51
CA TYR A 329 -8.51 8.52 -21.66
C TYR A 329 -9.78 8.85 -20.86
N GLY A 330 -9.77 9.92 -20.06
CA GLY A 330 -10.87 10.37 -19.21
C GLY A 330 -11.04 9.61 -17.89
N ILE A 331 -12.21 9.76 -17.28
CA ILE A 331 -12.56 9.17 -15.98
C ILE A 331 -13.32 7.86 -16.20
N ASN A 332 -13.04 6.89 -15.33
CA ASN A 332 -13.80 5.67 -15.19
C ASN A 332 -14.94 5.87 -14.19
N HIS A 333 -16.15 5.52 -14.62
CA HIS A 333 -17.36 5.55 -13.80
C HIS A 333 -17.97 4.16 -13.61
N ASP A 334 -17.34 3.11 -14.14
CA ASP A 334 -17.81 1.74 -13.99
C ASP A 334 -17.56 1.25 -12.56
N ASN A 335 -18.64 1.13 -11.79
CA ASN A 335 -18.65 0.60 -10.43
C ASN A 335 -19.01 -0.90 -10.37
N THR A 336 -19.09 -1.57 -11.52
CA THR A 336 -19.45 -2.98 -11.65
C THR A 336 -18.25 -3.89 -11.92
N CYS A 337 -17.08 -3.32 -12.21
CA CYS A 337 -15.87 -4.08 -12.46
C CYS A 337 -15.51 -4.97 -11.26
N THR A 338 -15.64 -6.27 -11.47
CA THR A 338 -15.34 -7.33 -10.51
C THR A 338 -14.82 -8.55 -11.26
N ILE A 339 -14.05 -9.40 -10.57
CA ILE A 339 -13.65 -10.72 -11.08
C ILE A 339 -13.88 -11.78 -10.01
N GLN A 340 -14.03 -13.02 -10.45
CA GLN A 340 -14.09 -14.15 -9.52
C GLN A 340 -12.68 -14.43 -8.98
N SER A 341 -12.57 -14.65 -7.67
CA SER A 341 -11.33 -15.16 -7.06
C SER A 341 -10.93 -16.50 -7.70
N PRO A 342 -9.65 -16.72 -8.01
CA PRO A 342 -9.18 -18.02 -8.53
C PRO A 342 -9.20 -19.12 -7.45
N VAL A 343 -9.32 -18.74 -6.17
CA VAL A 343 -9.56 -19.67 -5.06
C VAL A 343 -11.00 -19.52 -4.60
N ILE A 344 -11.77 -20.62 -4.67
CA ILE A 344 -13.16 -20.66 -4.21
C ILE A 344 -13.19 -21.21 -2.78
N GLU A 345 -13.43 -20.32 -1.82
CA GLU A 345 -13.59 -20.67 -0.40
C GLU A 345 -14.55 -19.69 0.29
N THR A 346 -15.00 -20.05 1.49
CA THR A 346 -15.80 -19.14 2.32
C THR A 346 -14.89 -18.05 2.86
N ILE A 347 -15.18 -16.80 2.47
CA ILE A 347 -14.40 -15.62 2.86
C ILE A 347 -15.20 -14.59 3.65
N SER A 348 -16.51 -14.80 3.80
CA SER A 348 -17.41 -13.86 4.48
C SER A 348 -18.44 -14.56 5.35
N GLY A 349 -19.05 -13.77 6.24
CA GLY A 349 -19.97 -14.26 7.25
C GLY A 349 -19.27 -14.95 8.42
N VAL A 350 -20.04 -15.69 9.23
CA VAL A 350 -19.54 -16.31 10.46
C VAL A 350 -18.78 -17.60 10.16
N MET A 351 -17.47 -17.60 10.44
CA MET A 351 -16.55 -18.70 10.14
C MET A 351 -15.89 -19.27 11.40
N ASN A 352 -15.57 -20.57 11.38
CA ASN A 352 -14.87 -21.23 12.49
C ASN A 352 -13.35 -21.05 12.43
N ALA A 353 -12.80 -20.69 11.27
CA ALA A 353 -11.38 -20.45 11.03
C ALA A 353 -11.21 -19.35 9.99
N LEU A 354 -10.04 -18.70 9.96
CA LEU A 354 -9.68 -17.79 8.87
C LEU A 354 -9.50 -18.56 7.56
N PRO A 355 -9.77 -17.92 6.40
CA PRO A 355 -9.42 -18.47 5.09
C PRO A 355 -7.96 -18.94 5.02
N GLY A 356 -7.71 -20.04 4.31
CA GLY A 356 -6.42 -20.73 4.34
C GLY A 356 -6.09 -21.46 5.65
N ASN A 357 -7.02 -21.57 6.61
CA ASN A 357 -6.83 -22.16 7.94
C ASN A 357 -5.73 -21.48 8.77
N ASN A 358 -5.54 -20.17 8.59
CA ASN A 358 -4.52 -19.42 9.33
C ASN A 358 -4.89 -19.33 10.82
N PRO A 359 -4.06 -19.87 11.75
CA PRO A 359 -4.31 -19.73 13.18
C PRO A 359 -3.95 -18.30 13.64
N PRO A 360 -4.65 -17.75 14.63
CA PRO A 360 -4.26 -16.47 15.22
C PRO A 360 -2.89 -16.60 15.91
N SER A 361 -2.10 -15.54 15.84
CA SER A 361 -0.73 -15.43 16.34
C SER A 361 -0.42 -13.98 16.70
N GLY A 362 0.59 -13.75 17.52
CA GLY A 362 0.94 -12.44 18.05
C GLY A 362 0.32 -12.15 19.41
N TRP A 363 1.00 -11.33 20.20
CA TRP A 363 0.63 -10.99 21.59
C TRP A 363 0.21 -12.23 22.39
N PHE A 364 -1.03 -12.26 22.89
CA PHE A 364 -1.58 -13.33 23.72
C PHE A 364 -1.85 -14.66 22.98
N TYR A 365 -1.69 -14.72 21.65
CA TYR A 365 -1.74 -15.96 20.89
C TYR A 365 -0.38 -16.65 20.73
N GLY A 366 0.72 -16.00 21.13
CA GLY A 366 2.07 -16.54 20.97
C GLY A 366 2.60 -16.45 19.53
N ALA A 367 3.77 -17.03 19.27
CA ALA A 367 4.40 -16.97 17.95
C ALA A 367 3.54 -17.66 16.87
N PRO A 368 3.67 -17.25 15.58
CA PRO A 368 3.06 -17.99 14.48
C PRO A 368 3.49 -19.46 14.52
N ARG A 369 2.58 -20.39 14.21
CA ARG A 369 3.01 -21.76 13.94
C ARG A 369 3.98 -21.71 12.76
N ALA A 370 5.12 -22.38 12.89
CA ALA A 370 6.02 -22.56 11.76
C ALA A 370 5.21 -23.22 10.63
N ILE A 371 4.98 -22.46 9.55
CA ILE A 371 4.49 -23.04 8.32
C ILE A 371 5.69 -23.78 7.76
N ASP A 372 5.57 -25.10 7.54
CA ASP A 372 6.58 -25.88 6.83
C ASP A 372 6.84 -25.17 5.49
N ARG A 373 7.94 -24.43 5.39
CA ARG A 373 8.38 -23.85 4.14
C ARG A 373 8.67 -25.03 3.21
N PRO A 374 8.12 -25.06 1.98
CA PRO A 374 8.70 -25.90 0.94
C PRO A 374 10.18 -25.51 0.84
N SER A 375 11.06 -26.49 0.92
CA SER A 375 12.49 -26.31 0.66
C SER A 375 12.70 -25.50 -0.62
N GLU A 376 13.61 -24.53 -0.54
CA GLU A 376 13.99 -23.54 -1.56
C GLU A 376 14.13 -24.10 -2.99
#